data_AF-A0A6L8BCV1-F1
#
_entry.id   AF-A0A6L8BCV1-F1
#
_cell.length_a   1.000
_cell.length_b   1.000
_cell.length_c   1.000
_cell.angle_alpha   90.00
_cell.angle_beta   90.00
_cell.angle_gamma   90.00
#
_symmetry.space_group_name_H-M   'P 1'
#
loop_
_entity.id
_entity.type
_entity.pdbx_description
1 polymer ?
#
loop_
_entity_poly.entity_id
_entity_poly.type
_entity_poly.pdbx_seq_one_letter_code
_entity_poly.pdbx_strand_id
1 'polypeptide(L)'
;MNRTTIWIALAVLFAGGCASSPVVFVSDTASPPPSDASVLILPADIEISELGAAPIYIRPRADWSQAATQGLYDALDVWFSERGVKPIRYAHDTIANEDSEVIRVATINLDIIQWAQEEGAFHGIYSVPSEFMDRLDEYGADYALFVTMFARRDPGSGVLLTYNLLTGSLFRAALFDLADGKVVWANIVPMAWLRLRMGNPAEADAERWLRSFETLFHGFPL
;
A
#
# COMPACT_ATOMS: atom_id res chain seq x y z
N MET A 1 -36.40 9.94 -26.17
CA MET A 1 -35.60 9.02 -25.34
C MET A 1 -36.50 7.85 -24.97
N ASN A 2 -36.16 6.62 -25.37
CA ASN A 2 -37.08 5.48 -25.24
C ASN A 2 -37.13 4.98 -23.79
N ARG A 3 -38.31 4.55 -23.34
CA ARG A 3 -38.53 3.96 -22.00
C ARG A 3 -37.57 2.81 -21.70
N THR A 4 -37.20 2.02 -22.71
CA THR A 4 -36.22 0.94 -22.63
C THR A 4 -34.80 1.44 -22.33
N THR A 5 -34.38 2.57 -22.89
CA THR A 5 -33.06 3.15 -22.61
C THR A 5 -32.92 3.58 -21.15
N ILE A 6 -33.99 4.06 -20.53
CA ILE A 6 -34.01 4.45 -19.10
C ILE A 6 -33.84 3.22 -18.20
N TRP A 7 -34.54 2.11 -18.49
CA TRP A 7 -34.41 0.89 -17.68
C TRP A 7 -33.04 0.24 -17.81
N ILE A 8 -32.44 0.26 -19.00
CA ILE A 8 -31.06 -0.25 -19.20
C ILE A 8 -30.06 0.62 -18.44
N ALA A 9 -30.14 1.95 -18.54
CA ALA A 9 -29.27 2.85 -17.80
C ALA A 9 -29.41 2.67 -16.28
N LEU A 10 -30.64 2.46 -15.79
CA LEU A 10 -30.90 2.22 -14.38
C LEU A 10 -30.34 0.87 -13.92
N ALA A 11 -30.52 -0.20 -14.70
CA ALA A 11 -29.98 -1.53 -14.40
C ALA A 11 -28.44 -1.53 -14.37
N VAL A 12 -27.78 -0.80 -15.28
CA VAL A 12 -26.32 -0.61 -15.26
C VAL A 12 -25.87 0.17 -14.02
N LEU A 13 -26.63 1.15 -13.56
CA LEU A 13 -26.35 1.91 -12.33
C LEU A 13 -26.46 1.04 -11.07
N PHE A 14 -27.45 0.14 -11.00
CA PHE A 14 -27.64 -0.76 -9.87
C PHE A 14 -26.64 -1.94 -9.86
N ALA A 15 -26.08 -2.31 -11.02
CA ALA A 15 -25.06 -3.38 -11.10
C ALA A 15 -23.66 -2.93 -10.64
N GLY A 16 -23.41 -1.62 -10.46
CA GLY A 16 -22.10 -1.08 -10.08
C GLY A 16 -21.78 -1.08 -8.57
N GLY A 17 -22.59 -1.74 -7.74
CA GLY A 17 -22.59 -1.53 -6.28
C GLY A 17 -21.70 -2.43 -5.42
N CYS A 18 -21.12 -3.52 -5.93
CA CYS A 18 -20.25 -4.39 -5.12
C CYS A 18 -18.79 -3.93 -5.19
N ALA A 19 -18.52 -2.71 -4.74
CA ALA A 19 -17.17 -2.30 -4.45
C ALA A 19 -16.86 -2.78 -3.03
N SER A 20 -16.17 -3.91 -2.90
CA SER A 20 -15.78 -4.47 -1.60
C SER A 20 -14.99 -3.41 -0.82
N SER A 21 -15.39 -3.16 0.42
CA SER A 21 -14.62 -2.31 1.33
C SER A 21 -13.20 -2.85 1.46
N PRO A 22 -12.18 -1.99 1.62
CA PRO A 22 -10.83 -2.46 1.94
C PRO A 22 -10.89 -3.38 3.15
N VAL A 23 -10.36 -4.59 2.99
CA VAL A 23 -10.25 -5.53 4.11
C VAL A 23 -8.89 -5.28 4.75
N VAL A 24 -8.90 -4.84 6.01
CA VAL A 24 -7.69 -4.64 6.79
C VAL A 24 -7.40 -5.93 7.53
N PHE A 25 -6.17 -6.44 7.42
CA PHE A 25 -5.69 -7.51 8.27
C PHE A 25 -5.19 -6.92 9.59
N VAL A 26 -5.67 -7.46 10.69
CA VAL A 26 -5.19 -7.17 12.05
C VAL A 26 -4.92 -8.51 12.72
N SER A 27 -3.73 -8.68 13.31
CA SER A 27 -3.40 -9.92 13.99
C SER A 27 -4.08 -9.99 15.36
N ASP A 28 -4.85 -11.05 15.59
CA ASP A 28 -5.47 -11.34 16.89
C ASP A 28 -4.45 -11.69 17.99
N THR A 29 -3.20 -11.95 17.58
CA THR A 29 -2.09 -12.29 18.48
C THR A 29 -1.11 -11.14 18.70
N ALA A 30 -1.39 -9.97 18.11
CA ALA A 30 -0.56 -8.78 18.30
C ALA A 30 -0.64 -8.30 19.76
N SER A 31 0.51 -7.98 20.34
CA SER A 31 0.56 -7.28 21.62
C SER A 31 0.10 -5.83 21.43
N PRO A 32 -0.52 -5.21 22.44
CA PRO A 32 -0.80 -3.78 22.42
C PRO A 32 0.50 -2.99 22.21
N PRO A 33 0.52 -1.96 21.36
CA PRO A 33 1.73 -1.20 21.10
C PRO A 33 2.16 -0.37 22.33
N PRO A 34 3.48 -0.16 22.51
CA PRO A 34 3.98 0.75 23.53
C PRO A 34 3.51 2.19 23.26
N SER A 35 3.38 2.99 24.33
CA SER A 35 2.89 4.38 24.24
C SER A 35 3.82 5.32 23.48
N ASP A 36 5.08 4.94 23.33
CA ASP A 36 6.16 5.66 22.65
C ASP A 36 6.71 4.88 21.45
N ALA A 37 5.83 4.12 20.77
CA ALA A 37 6.19 3.27 19.66
C ALA A 37 7.01 3.98 18.58
N SER A 38 7.99 3.26 18.07
CA SER A 38 8.87 3.67 16.99
C SER A 38 8.73 2.74 15.79
N VAL A 39 8.75 3.31 14.59
CA VAL A 39 8.52 2.58 13.34
C VAL A 39 9.71 2.79 12.42
N LEU A 40 10.44 1.69 12.14
CA LEU A 40 11.41 1.63 11.06
C LEU A 40 10.68 1.59 9.71
N ILE A 41 10.79 2.68 8.96
CA ILE A 41 10.24 2.78 7.62
C ILE A 41 11.30 2.26 6.65
N LEU A 42 11.01 1.12 6.03
CA LEU A 42 11.89 0.51 5.06
C LEU A 42 11.72 1.14 3.67
N PRO A 43 12.72 0.96 2.77
CA PRO A 43 12.60 1.41 1.39
C PRO A 43 11.34 0.86 0.72
N ALA A 44 10.50 1.76 0.21
CA ALA A 44 9.23 1.45 -0.39
C ALA A 44 9.46 0.98 -1.84
N ASP A 45 8.85 -0.13 -2.22
CA ASP A 45 8.91 -0.64 -3.58
C ASP A 45 7.79 -0.01 -4.41
N ILE A 46 8.09 1.12 -5.06
CA ILE A 46 7.12 1.89 -5.84
C ILE A 46 7.46 1.85 -7.33
N GLU A 47 6.61 1.19 -8.11
CA GLU A 47 6.68 1.18 -9.56
C GLU A 47 5.50 1.93 -10.18
N ILE A 48 5.79 3.05 -10.84
CA ILE A 48 4.84 3.75 -11.68
C ILE A 48 5.22 3.54 -13.14
N SER A 49 4.26 3.00 -13.88
CA SER A 49 4.41 2.71 -15.30
C SER A 49 3.43 3.51 -16.14
N GLU A 50 3.84 3.89 -17.34
CA GLU A 50 3.00 4.52 -18.37
C GLU A 50 2.43 3.45 -19.31
N LEU A 51 1.12 3.52 -19.57
CA LEU A 51 0.46 2.71 -20.58
C LEU A 51 0.65 3.38 -21.95
N GLY A 52 1.24 2.65 -22.90
CA GLY A 52 1.36 3.10 -24.28
C GLY A 52 0.04 2.98 -25.05
N ALA A 53 0.08 3.35 -26.33
CA ALA A 53 -1.08 3.34 -27.23
C ALA A 53 -1.74 1.96 -27.43
N ALA A 54 -1.08 0.87 -27.02
CA ALA A 54 -1.71 -0.43 -26.83
C ALA A 54 -1.40 -0.97 -25.43
N PRO A 55 -2.34 -1.68 -24.79
CA PRO A 55 -2.22 -2.12 -23.38
C PRO A 55 -1.05 -3.08 -23.11
N ILE A 56 -0.39 -3.58 -24.16
CA ILE A 56 0.79 -4.43 -24.08
C ILE A 56 2.07 -3.61 -23.85
N TYR A 57 2.07 -2.33 -24.23
CA TYR A 57 3.24 -1.46 -24.08
C TYR A 57 3.21 -0.75 -22.73
N ILE A 58 3.71 -1.43 -21.69
CA ILE A 58 3.91 -0.84 -20.37
C ILE A 58 5.35 -0.31 -20.31
N ARG A 59 5.53 0.97 -20.00
CA ARG A 59 6.84 1.61 -19.87
C ARG A 59 7.05 2.09 -18.43
N PRO A 60 7.96 1.47 -17.66
CA PRO A 60 8.33 1.98 -16.35
C PRO A 60 8.84 3.43 -16.42
N ARG A 61 8.42 4.26 -15.46
CA ARG A 61 8.75 5.68 -15.36
C ARG A 61 9.47 5.93 -14.04
N ALA A 62 10.80 5.77 -14.07
CA ALA A 62 11.65 5.92 -12.89
C ALA A 62 11.51 7.32 -12.25
N ASP A 63 11.35 8.36 -13.07
CA ASP A 63 11.09 9.73 -12.61
C ASP A 63 9.82 9.83 -11.76
N TRP A 64 8.77 9.12 -12.17
CA TRP A 64 7.48 9.11 -11.46
C TRP A 64 7.52 8.24 -10.20
N SER A 65 8.14 7.06 -10.29
CA SER A 65 8.39 6.20 -9.13
C SER A 65 9.12 6.97 -8.03
N GLN A 66 10.25 7.62 -8.38
CA GLN A 66 11.05 8.37 -7.42
C GLN A 66 10.27 9.54 -6.80
N ALA A 67 9.52 10.30 -7.60
CA ALA A 67 8.69 11.40 -7.09
C ALA A 67 7.61 10.91 -6.13
N ALA A 68 6.97 9.78 -6.43
CA ALA A 68 5.97 9.18 -5.55
C ALA A 68 6.58 8.63 -4.25
N THR A 69 7.76 8.00 -4.31
CA THR A 69 8.50 7.53 -3.13
C THR A 69 8.84 8.69 -2.20
N GLN A 70 9.36 9.80 -2.75
CA GLN A 70 9.68 10.99 -1.96
C GLN A 70 8.42 11.56 -1.30
N GLY A 71 7.34 11.74 -2.07
CA GLY A 71 6.07 12.26 -1.55
C GLY A 71 5.46 11.37 -0.46
N LEU A 72 5.56 10.04 -0.60
CA LEU A 72 5.15 9.09 0.42
C LEU A 72 5.94 9.30 1.71
N TYR A 73 7.27 9.39 1.65
CA TYR A 73 8.10 9.55 2.85
C TYR A 73 7.88 10.86 3.57
N ASP A 74 7.79 11.95 2.84
CA ASP A 74 7.54 13.26 3.44
C ASP A 74 6.17 13.27 4.13
N ALA A 75 5.17 12.61 3.57
CA ALA A 75 3.87 12.44 4.20
C ALA A 75 3.90 11.50 5.41
N LEU A 76 4.65 10.39 5.36
CA LEU A 76 4.80 9.45 6.48
C LEU A 76 5.43 10.12 7.70
N ASP A 77 6.48 10.91 7.51
CA ASP A 77 7.14 11.64 8.60
C ASP A 77 6.15 12.55 9.33
N VAL A 78 5.36 13.33 8.57
CA VAL A 78 4.32 14.20 9.14
C VAL A 78 3.25 13.37 9.85
N TRP A 79 2.76 12.32 9.20
CA TRP A 79 1.65 11.52 9.71
C TRP A 79 1.99 10.77 11.01
N PHE A 80 3.20 10.23 11.12
CA PHE A 80 3.70 9.61 12.35
C PHE A 80 3.96 10.64 13.44
N SER A 81 4.58 11.78 13.11
CA SER A 81 4.82 12.86 14.07
C SER A 81 3.53 13.39 14.68
N GLU A 82 2.45 13.50 13.91
CA GLU A 82 1.12 13.92 14.40
C GLU A 82 0.49 12.92 15.39
N ARG A 83 0.91 11.65 15.35
CA ARG A 83 0.44 10.56 16.23
C ARG A 83 1.37 10.32 17.42
N GLY A 84 2.48 11.03 17.51
CA GLY A 84 3.49 10.78 18.55
C GLY A 84 4.27 9.48 18.33
N VAL A 85 4.19 8.88 17.14
CA VAL A 85 5.00 7.73 16.74
C VAL A 85 6.32 8.26 16.19
N LYS A 86 7.43 7.65 16.60
CA LYS A 86 8.77 8.07 16.13
C LYS A 86 9.11 7.37 14.81
N PRO A 87 9.11 8.07 13.65
CA PRO A 87 9.57 7.47 12.41
C PRO A 87 11.11 7.34 12.44
N ILE A 88 11.59 6.16 12.08
CA ILE A 88 13.01 5.87 11.87
C ILE A 88 13.16 5.50 10.40
N ARG A 89 13.87 6.32 9.62
CA ARG A 89 14.16 5.97 8.22
C ARG A 89 15.28 4.94 8.19
N TYR A 90 15.14 3.91 7.37
CA TYR A 90 16.24 3.00 7.08
C TYR A 90 17.42 3.78 6.49
N ALA A 91 18.65 3.43 6.89
CA ALA A 91 19.83 4.29 6.70
C ALA A 91 20.25 4.47 5.23
N HIS A 92 19.72 3.64 4.33
CA HIS A 92 20.07 3.65 2.92
C HIS A 92 18.85 4.00 2.06
N ASP A 93 19.07 4.82 1.03
CA ASP A 93 18.06 5.12 0.01
C ASP A 93 17.64 3.87 -0.79
N THR A 94 18.48 2.84 -0.76
CA THR A 94 18.25 1.53 -1.37
C THR A 94 18.53 0.43 -0.38
N ILE A 95 17.75 -0.65 -0.43
CA ILE A 95 17.96 -1.80 0.45
C ILE A 95 19.29 -2.45 0.12
N ALA A 96 20.13 -2.66 1.13
CA ALA A 96 21.37 -3.40 0.97
C ALA A 96 21.05 -4.78 0.36
N ASN A 97 21.91 -5.32 -0.50
CA ASN A 97 21.68 -6.65 -1.10
C ASN A 97 21.40 -7.74 -0.04
N GLU A 98 21.95 -7.57 1.15
CA GLU A 98 21.75 -8.47 2.28
C GLU A 98 20.31 -8.41 2.83
N ASP A 99 19.64 -7.27 2.68
CA ASP A 99 18.30 -6.96 3.17
C ASP A 99 17.20 -7.09 2.12
N SER A 100 17.55 -7.34 0.85
CA SER A 100 16.56 -7.53 -0.22
C SER A 100 15.68 -8.76 0.01
N GLU A 101 16.21 -9.78 0.70
CA GLU A 101 15.42 -10.95 1.09
C GLU A 101 14.32 -10.60 2.10
N VAL A 102 14.50 -9.59 2.95
CA VAL A 102 13.47 -9.14 3.90
C VAL A 102 12.26 -8.59 3.14
N ILE A 103 12.48 -7.72 2.15
CA ILE A 103 11.41 -7.19 1.28
C ILE A 103 10.68 -8.32 0.60
N ARG A 104 11.44 -9.31 0.08
CA ARG A 104 10.89 -10.43 -0.66
C ARG A 104 9.97 -11.25 0.24
N VAL A 105 10.41 -11.58 1.46
CA VAL A 105 9.58 -12.29 2.44
C VAL A 105 8.36 -11.45 2.86
N ALA A 106 8.54 -10.15 3.09
CA ALA A 106 7.43 -9.25 3.41
C ALA A 106 6.40 -9.18 2.27
N THR A 107 6.86 -9.17 1.01
CA THR A 107 6.02 -9.19 -0.19
C THR A 107 5.27 -10.51 -0.31
N ILE A 108 5.93 -11.64 -0.08
CA ILE A 108 5.27 -12.96 -0.04
C ILE A 108 4.19 -12.98 1.04
N ASN A 109 4.46 -12.46 2.23
CA ASN A 109 3.44 -12.35 3.29
C ASN A 109 2.25 -11.50 2.86
N LEU A 110 2.49 -10.35 2.22
CA LEU A 110 1.44 -9.51 1.65
C LEU A 110 0.62 -10.23 0.57
N ASP A 111 1.25 -11.03 -0.29
CA ASP A 111 0.55 -11.82 -1.32
C ASP A 111 -0.34 -12.90 -0.69
N ILE A 112 0.14 -13.60 0.34
CA ILE A 112 -0.66 -14.61 1.05
C ILE A 112 -1.80 -13.95 1.81
N ILE A 113 -1.55 -12.81 2.46
CA ILE A 113 -2.61 -12.02 3.12
C ILE A 113 -3.65 -11.63 2.08
N GLN A 114 -3.26 -11.05 0.94
CA GLN A 114 -4.16 -10.67 -0.14
C GLN A 114 -5.07 -11.83 -0.55
N TRP A 115 -4.45 -12.97 -0.87
CA TRP A 115 -5.16 -14.16 -1.28
C TRP A 115 -6.14 -14.64 -0.19
N ALA A 116 -5.74 -14.64 1.07
CA ALA A 116 -6.61 -14.97 2.19
C ALA A 116 -7.80 -14.01 2.32
N GLN A 117 -7.62 -12.70 2.04
CA GLN A 117 -8.75 -11.74 2.05
C GLN A 117 -9.72 -11.99 0.89
N GLU A 118 -9.20 -12.34 -0.29
CA GLU A 118 -9.99 -12.64 -1.49
C GLU A 118 -10.82 -13.92 -1.32
N GLU A 119 -10.26 -14.95 -0.68
CA GLU A 119 -10.94 -16.23 -0.40
C GLU A 119 -11.81 -16.20 0.88
N GLY A 120 -11.72 -15.13 1.68
CA GLY A 120 -12.39 -15.04 2.98
C GLY A 120 -11.86 -16.03 4.03
N ALA A 121 -10.63 -16.50 3.88
CA ALA A 121 -9.99 -17.52 4.73
C ALA A 121 -8.86 -16.92 5.58
N PHE A 122 -9.21 -16.17 6.63
CA PHE A 122 -8.25 -15.50 7.52
C PHE A 122 -7.81 -16.38 8.70
N HIS A 123 -6.92 -17.34 8.47
CA HIS A 123 -6.35 -18.13 9.55
C HIS A 123 -4.87 -18.42 9.29
N GLY A 124 -4.01 -17.43 9.56
CA GLY A 124 -2.57 -17.59 9.44
C GLY A 124 -1.81 -16.67 10.38
N ILE A 125 -0.67 -17.17 10.88
CA ILE A 125 0.36 -16.31 11.48
C ILE A 125 1.33 -16.00 10.34
N TYR A 126 1.40 -14.73 9.96
CA TYR A 126 2.36 -14.25 8.97
C TYR A 126 3.54 -13.69 9.73
N SER A 127 4.73 -14.25 9.50
CA SER A 127 5.94 -13.76 10.13
C SER A 127 7.11 -13.80 9.17
N VAL A 128 8.12 -13.00 9.50
CA VAL A 128 9.43 -13.05 8.86
C VAL A 128 10.37 -13.84 9.78
N PRO A 129 11.31 -14.62 9.24
CA PRO A 129 12.32 -15.32 10.05
C PRO A 129 13.07 -14.37 11.00
N SER A 130 13.38 -14.85 12.21
CA SER A 130 14.05 -14.06 13.25
C SER A 130 15.41 -13.51 12.82
N GLU A 131 16.12 -14.24 11.96
CA GLU A 131 17.42 -13.83 11.38
C GLU A 131 17.35 -12.47 10.69
N PHE A 132 16.20 -12.11 10.12
CA PHE A 132 15.98 -10.81 9.51
C PHE A 132 15.68 -9.73 10.57
N MET A 133 14.97 -10.10 11.64
CA MET A 133 14.64 -9.19 12.74
C MET A 133 15.89 -8.80 13.52
N ASP A 134 16.80 -9.74 13.76
CA ASP A 134 18.09 -9.50 14.41
C ASP A 134 18.91 -8.40 13.71
N ARG A 135 18.74 -8.24 12.39
CA ARG A 135 19.41 -7.19 11.61
C ARG A 135 18.71 -5.85 11.70
N LEU A 136 17.39 -5.84 11.81
CA LEU A 136 16.62 -4.60 11.97
C LEU A 136 16.68 -4.07 13.41
N ASP A 137 17.04 -4.92 14.39
CA ASP A 137 17.20 -4.54 15.80
C ASP A 137 18.26 -3.43 16.00
N GLU A 138 19.25 -3.32 15.12
CA GLU A 138 20.28 -2.27 15.20
C GLU A 138 19.68 -0.84 15.08
N TYR A 139 18.51 -0.72 14.47
CA TYR A 139 17.80 0.55 14.34
C TYR A 139 17.05 0.95 15.62
N GLY A 140 16.90 0.02 16.58
CA GLY A 140 16.20 0.24 17.84
C GLY A 140 14.75 0.68 17.65
N ALA A 141 14.07 0.11 16.66
CA ALA A 141 12.66 0.35 16.39
C ALA A 141 11.79 -0.76 17.00
N ASP A 142 10.52 -0.45 17.32
CA ASP A 142 9.56 -1.45 17.80
C ASP A 142 8.87 -2.18 16.65
N TYR A 143 8.64 -1.47 15.55
CA TYR A 143 7.95 -1.99 14.37
C TYR A 143 8.73 -1.70 13.09
N ALA A 144 8.50 -2.50 12.05
CA ALA A 144 8.94 -2.22 10.70
C ALA A 144 7.74 -2.05 9.75
N LEU A 145 7.71 -0.95 9.00
CA LEU A 145 6.71 -0.66 7.98
C LEU A 145 7.27 -0.97 6.59
N PHE A 146 6.61 -1.88 5.89
CA PHE A 146 6.84 -2.15 4.47
C PHE A 146 5.72 -1.54 3.65
N VAL A 147 6.08 -0.85 2.57
CA VAL A 147 5.14 -0.28 1.61
C VAL A 147 5.53 -0.72 0.20
N THR A 148 4.56 -1.21 -0.57
CA THR A 148 4.71 -1.46 -2.00
C THR A 148 3.58 -0.77 -2.76
N MET A 149 3.87 -0.23 -3.94
CA MET A 149 2.86 0.40 -4.78
C MET A 149 3.17 0.14 -6.26
N PHE A 150 2.19 -0.43 -6.96
CA PHE A 150 2.21 -0.58 -8.41
C PHE A 150 1.11 0.27 -9.01
N ALA A 151 1.45 1.23 -9.87
CA ALA A 151 0.47 2.10 -10.50
C ALA A 151 0.73 2.24 -12.00
N ARG A 152 -0.34 2.15 -12.81
CA ARG A 152 -0.27 2.35 -14.26
C ARG A 152 -1.01 3.61 -14.70
N ARG A 153 -0.33 4.57 -15.33
CA ARG A 153 -0.91 5.81 -15.84
C ARG A 153 -1.19 5.71 -17.33
N ASP A 154 -2.41 6.04 -17.73
CA ASP A 154 -2.78 6.24 -19.14
C ASP A 154 -2.51 7.71 -19.53
N PRO A 155 -1.76 7.99 -20.61
CA PRO A 155 -1.57 9.34 -21.14
C PRO A 155 -2.86 9.91 -21.77
N GLY A 156 -3.90 9.11 -22.02
CA GLY A 156 -5.19 9.52 -22.60
C GLY A 156 -6.30 9.76 -21.56
N SER A 157 -6.73 11.01 -21.42
CA SER A 157 -7.60 11.52 -20.33
C SER A 157 -9.10 11.15 -20.38
N GLY A 158 -9.51 10.01 -20.97
CA GLY A 158 -10.94 9.79 -21.31
C GLY A 158 -11.60 8.49 -20.85
N VAL A 159 -10.88 7.36 -20.78
CA VAL A 159 -11.47 6.03 -20.55
C VAL A 159 -10.89 5.41 -19.27
N LEU A 160 -10.74 6.24 -18.24
CA LEU A 160 -9.84 6.01 -17.10
C LEU A 160 -10.39 5.13 -15.97
N LEU A 161 -11.72 4.97 -15.84
CA LEU A 161 -12.30 4.27 -14.69
C LEU A 161 -12.48 2.76 -14.90
N THR A 162 -12.85 2.32 -16.10
CA THR A 162 -13.15 0.91 -16.37
C THR A 162 -11.90 0.05 -16.59
N TYR A 163 -10.84 0.60 -17.21
CA TYR A 163 -9.65 -0.19 -17.50
C TYR A 163 -8.78 -0.41 -16.25
N ASN A 164 -8.68 0.57 -15.34
CA ASN A 164 -7.82 0.46 -14.17
C ASN A 164 -8.23 -0.66 -13.19
N LEU A 165 -9.52 -0.95 -13.08
CA LEU A 165 -10.04 -2.05 -12.25
C LEU A 165 -9.50 -3.42 -12.70
N LEU A 166 -9.09 -3.55 -13.96
CA LEU A 166 -8.57 -4.80 -14.53
C LEU A 166 -7.04 -4.87 -14.58
N THR A 167 -6.35 -3.75 -14.34
CA THR A 167 -4.89 -3.65 -14.59
C THR A 167 -3.99 -3.99 -13.41
N GLY A 168 -4.55 -4.36 -12.25
CA GLY A 168 -3.75 -4.78 -11.09
C GLY A 168 -2.91 -3.66 -10.46
N SER A 169 -3.34 -2.40 -10.55
CA SER A 169 -2.69 -1.31 -9.81
C SER A 169 -3.13 -1.35 -8.34
N LEU A 170 -2.17 -1.46 -7.42
CA LEU A 170 -2.40 -1.74 -6.01
C LEU A 170 -1.38 -1.02 -5.12
N PHE A 171 -1.85 -0.56 -3.97
CA PHE A 171 -1.01 -0.16 -2.84
C PHE A 171 -1.11 -1.23 -1.76
N ARG A 172 0.00 -1.58 -1.14
CA ARG A 172 0.05 -2.51 -0.01
C ARG A 172 0.96 -1.95 1.05
N ALA A 173 0.52 -2.05 2.30
CA ALA A 173 1.36 -1.78 3.45
C ALA A 173 1.21 -2.89 4.49
N ALA A 174 2.30 -3.24 5.15
CA ALA A 174 2.31 -4.16 6.28
C ALA A 174 3.21 -3.63 7.39
N LEU A 175 2.73 -3.75 8.62
CA LEU A 175 3.45 -3.43 9.85
C LEU A 175 3.85 -4.75 10.52
N PHE A 176 5.13 -4.89 10.78
CA PHE A 176 5.72 -6.06 11.46
C PHE A 176 6.16 -5.63 12.85
N ASP A 177 5.87 -6.45 13.86
CA ASP A 177 6.46 -6.33 15.20
C ASP A 177 7.90 -6.86 15.13
N LEU A 178 8.88 -6.02 15.50
CA LEU A 178 10.29 -6.42 15.43
C LEU A 178 10.68 -7.39 16.55
N ALA A 179 9.89 -7.50 17.63
CA ALA A 179 10.18 -8.42 18.73
C ALA A 179 9.97 -9.89 18.35
N ASP A 180 8.98 -10.20 17.50
CA ASP A 180 8.66 -11.57 17.10
C ASP A 180 8.52 -11.79 15.58
N GLY A 181 8.69 -10.72 14.81
CA GLY A 181 8.67 -10.71 13.35
C GLY A 181 7.29 -10.92 12.73
N LYS A 182 6.20 -10.91 13.51
CA LYS A 182 4.84 -11.12 13.00
C LYS A 182 4.27 -9.88 12.34
N VAL A 183 3.47 -10.08 11.31
CA VAL A 183 2.59 -9.03 10.77
C VAL A 183 1.51 -8.74 11.81
N VAL A 184 1.49 -7.51 12.32
CA VAL A 184 0.45 -7.05 13.27
C VAL A 184 -0.70 -6.35 12.55
N TRP A 185 -0.41 -5.73 11.40
CA TRP A 185 -1.37 -5.03 10.58
C TRP A 185 -0.96 -5.09 9.11
N ALA A 186 -1.92 -5.23 8.21
CA ALA A 186 -1.69 -5.01 6.78
C ALA A 186 -2.94 -4.48 6.09
N ASN A 187 -2.74 -3.65 5.07
CA ASN A 187 -3.81 -3.10 4.26
C ASN A 187 -3.44 -3.13 2.78
N ILE A 188 -4.41 -3.55 1.97
CA ILE A 188 -4.27 -3.69 0.53
C ILE A 188 -5.38 -2.88 -0.12
N VAL A 189 -4.98 -1.83 -0.85
CA VAL A 189 -5.91 -0.85 -1.39
C VAL A 189 -5.76 -0.78 -2.91
N PRO A 190 -6.82 -1.09 -3.68
CA PRO A 190 -6.79 -0.88 -5.12
C PRO A 190 -6.55 0.60 -5.46
N MET A 191 -5.63 0.89 -6.38
CA MET A 191 -5.25 2.26 -6.74
C MET A 191 -6.42 3.08 -7.32
N ALA A 192 -7.46 2.44 -7.81
CA ALA A 192 -8.67 3.11 -8.27
C ALA A 192 -9.30 3.97 -7.17
N TRP A 193 -9.32 3.49 -5.92
CA TRP A 193 -9.81 4.24 -4.77
C TRP A 193 -8.91 5.42 -4.43
N LEU A 194 -7.60 5.22 -4.52
CA LEU A 194 -6.61 6.22 -4.17
C LEU A 194 -6.58 7.38 -5.17
N ARG A 195 -6.80 7.11 -6.45
CA ARG A 195 -6.87 8.16 -7.47
C ARG A 195 -7.98 9.18 -7.23
N LEU A 196 -9.09 8.76 -6.63
CA LEU A 196 -10.18 9.68 -6.30
C LEU A 196 -9.79 10.71 -5.23
N ARG A 197 -8.83 10.36 -4.34
CA ARG A 197 -8.38 11.21 -3.23
C ARG A 197 -7.07 11.93 -3.51
N MET A 198 -6.11 11.20 -4.10
CA MET A 198 -4.73 11.64 -4.31
C MET A 198 -4.46 12.18 -5.71
N GLY A 199 -5.23 11.72 -6.71
CA GLY A 199 -4.88 11.89 -8.12
C GLY A 199 -3.73 10.95 -8.53
N ASN A 200 -2.77 11.48 -9.29
CA ASN A 200 -1.57 10.74 -9.67
C ASN A 200 -0.52 10.79 -8.55
N PRO A 201 -0.07 9.66 -7.96
CA PRO A 201 0.91 9.66 -6.89
C PRO A 201 2.22 10.38 -7.22
N ALA A 202 2.65 10.35 -8.49
CA ALA A 202 3.86 11.04 -8.95
C ALA A 202 3.74 12.58 -8.97
N GLU A 203 2.52 13.10 -8.91
CA GLU A 203 2.20 14.53 -8.94
C GLU A 203 1.49 14.97 -7.65
N ALA A 204 1.37 14.07 -6.67
CA ALA A 204 0.69 14.33 -5.42
C ALA A 204 1.62 15.12 -4.48
N ASP A 205 1.11 16.25 -3.99
CA ASP A 205 1.72 16.98 -2.89
C ASP A 205 1.51 16.26 -1.55
N ALA A 206 2.20 16.73 -0.51
CA ALA A 206 2.11 16.14 0.83
C ALA A 206 0.67 16.13 1.37
N GLU A 207 -0.13 17.16 1.09
CA GLU A 207 -1.52 17.24 1.56
C GLU A 207 -2.40 16.16 0.91
N ARG A 208 -2.22 15.89 -0.39
CA ARG A 208 -2.92 14.81 -1.10
C ARG A 208 -2.54 13.44 -0.58
N TRP A 209 -1.25 13.23 -0.26
CA TRP A 209 -0.80 12.00 0.38
C TRP A 209 -1.42 11.82 1.76
N LEU A 210 -1.36 12.84 2.63
CA LEU A 210 -1.95 12.81 3.97
C LEU A 210 -3.46 12.54 3.94
N ARG A 211 -4.22 13.19 3.05
CA ARG A 211 -5.66 12.89 2.87
C ARG A 211 -5.93 11.45 2.43
N SER A 212 -4.98 10.84 1.72
CA SER A 212 -5.09 9.44 1.28
C SER A 212 -4.74 8.46 2.40
N PHE A 213 -3.98 8.88 3.42
CA PHE A 213 -3.58 8.03 4.53
C PHE A 213 -4.73 7.56 5.40
N GLU A 214 -5.84 8.31 5.48
CA GLU A 214 -7.08 7.81 6.09
C GLU A 214 -7.57 6.48 5.49
N THR A 215 -7.31 6.28 4.19
CA THR A 215 -7.68 5.06 3.47
C THR A 215 -6.52 4.07 3.45
N LEU A 216 -5.29 4.53 3.20
CA LEU A 216 -4.09 3.68 3.11
C LEU A 216 -3.72 3.03 4.43
N PHE A 217 -3.90 3.77 5.53
CA PHE A 217 -3.58 3.35 6.89
C PHE A 217 -4.87 3.21 7.73
N HIS A 218 -5.96 2.77 7.10
CA HIS A 218 -7.20 2.50 7.81
C HIS A 218 -6.98 1.42 8.88
N GLY A 219 -7.42 1.69 10.11
CA GLY A 219 -7.25 0.77 11.23
C GLY A 219 -5.80 0.53 11.65
N PHE A 220 -4.87 1.42 11.29
CA PHE A 220 -3.48 1.32 11.72
C PHE A 220 -3.38 1.36 13.26
N PRO A 221 -2.59 0.46 13.87
CA PRO A 221 -2.68 0.21 15.32
C PRO A 221 -1.89 1.21 16.19
N LEU A 222 -1.07 2.09 15.62
CA LEU A 222 -0.25 3.08 16.34
C LEU A 222 -0.81 4.51 16.24
#